data_AF-A0AA85G1E6-F1
#
_entry.id   AF-A0AA85G1E6-F1
#
_cell.length_a   1.000
_cell.length_b   1.000
_cell.length_c   1.000
_cell.angle_alpha   90.00
_cell.angle_beta   90.00
_cell.angle_gamma   90.00
#
_symmetry.space_group_name_H-M   'P 1'
#
loop_
_entity.id
_entity.type
_entity.pdbx_description
1 polymer ?
#
loop_
_entity_poly.entity_id
_entity_poly.type
_entity_poly.pdbx_seq_one_letter_code
_entity_poly.pdbx_strand_id
1 'polypeptide(L)'
;MLTVQHNDQICSTSWCCVQIRVIRNENREGLVKSRMNGARNATGEILVFLDAHVETLEHWLEPLVVQLISLRKKYQQEKHEQRNLQSQQNERSTSKLPYPVKHFIVSPLILSTLYKSDYDNIEDNLYLGGFSWDLIFRWHHINEGVTPLSIKYNKTDPYHLIYPQKSPALAGGLFAIWKDDFFHYGGYDEEMNIWGGENIELSLRTWMCYGQIEIIPCSRVGHMFRNNHPYTFPMGKEFTILRNHKRTVLVWFQHDTNLTLAKEYLSYFYTVSPESKIIPAGDIRSRRIIPNSLNCHTFTWYLDNIYPLLKKEAQSIVINEDTYYLTAFDNL
;
A
#
# COMPACT_ATOMS: atom_id res chain seq x y z
N MET A 1 14.12 15.86 -1.97
CA MET A 1 13.26 15.08 -2.89
C MET A 1 13.39 15.64 -4.29
N LEU A 2 13.40 14.79 -5.31
CA LEU A 2 13.29 15.18 -6.72
C LEU A 2 11.82 15.09 -7.15
N THR A 3 11.27 16.15 -7.72
CA THR A 3 9.94 16.14 -8.35
C THR A 3 10.12 16.37 -9.84
N VAL A 4 9.62 15.45 -10.65
CA VAL A 4 9.62 15.52 -12.11
C VAL A 4 8.28 16.13 -12.58
N GLN A 5 8.35 17.14 -13.45
CA GLN A 5 7.18 17.75 -14.10
C GLN A 5 7.30 17.64 -15.63
N HIS A 6 6.14 17.52 -16.29
CA HIS A 6 6.00 17.62 -17.75
C HIS A 6 5.53 19.02 -18.12
N ASN A 7 6.10 19.65 -19.14
CA ASN A 7 5.58 20.87 -19.75
C ASN A 7 5.91 20.93 -21.25
N ASP A 8 4.99 21.49 -22.05
CA ASP A 8 4.95 21.41 -23.52
C ASP A 8 5.94 22.33 -24.27
N GLN A 9 7.11 22.64 -23.71
CA GLN A 9 8.10 23.48 -24.40
C GLN A 9 9.24 22.66 -25.01
N ILE A 10 9.08 22.47 -26.32
CA ILE A 10 10.06 22.17 -27.39
C ILE A 10 11.45 21.78 -26.88
N CYS A 11 11.75 20.48 -26.95
CA CYS A 11 13.13 20.00 -26.99
C CYS A 11 13.40 19.36 -28.34
N SER A 12 14.30 19.99 -29.10
CA SER A 12 14.82 19.45 -30.34
C SER A 12 15.53 18.13 -30.05
N THR A 13 15.17 17.09 -30.81
CA THR A 13 15.67 15.70 -30.79
C THR A 13 15.03 14.78 -29.73
N SER A 14 13.91 14.18 -30.14
CA SER A 14 13.38 12.85 -29.79
C SER A 14 13.11 12.46 -28.33
N TRP A 15 13.41 13.28 -27.33
CA TRP A 15 13.14 12.96 -25.93
C TRP A 15 12.38 14.10 -25.24
N CYS A 16 11.29 13.77 -24.56
CA CYS A 16 10.51 14.76 -23.81
C CYS A 16 11.35 15.33 -22.65
N CYS A 17 11.39 16.67 -22.54
CA CYS A 17 12.19 17.33 -21.52
C CYS A 17 11.52 17.20 -20.14
N VAL A 18 12.10 16.35 -19.31
CA VAL A 18 11.72 16.17 -17.91
C VAL A 18 12.26 17.35 -17.10
N GLN A 19 11.37 18.18 -16.55
CA GLN A 19 11.77 19.24 -15.64
C GLN A 19 12.03 18.66 -14.25
N ILE A 20 13.27 18.79 -13.76
CA ILE A 20 13.69 18.32 -12.44
C ILE A 20 13.66 19.48 -11.46
N ARG A 21 12.93 19.32 -10.35
CA ARG A 21 12.96 20.25 -9.21
C ARG A 21 13.48 19.54 -7.96
N VAL A 22 14.36 20.21 -7.22
CA VAL A 22 14.88 19.73 -5.93
C VAL A 22 14.18 20.48 -4.81
N ILE A 23 13.44 19.75 -3.97
CA ILE A 23 12.84 20.29 -2.75
C ILE A 23 13.65 19.78 -1.55
N ARG A 24 14.21 20.71 -0.78
CA ARG A 24 15.06 20.42 0.38
C ARG A 24 14.28 20.72 1.66
N ASN A 25 14.19 19.73 2.55
CA ASN A 25 13.70 19.95 3.91
C ASN A 25 14.80 20.63 4.73
N GLU A 26 14.42 21.53 5.64
CA GLU A 26 15.36 22.19 6.55
C GLU A 26 15.93 21.21 7.57
N ASN A 27 15.07 20.32 8.09
CA ASN A 27 15.41 19.29 9.05
C ASN A 27 15.27 17.88 8.45
N ARG A 28 15.77 16.88 9.19
CA ARG A 28 15.62 15.48 8.82
C ARG A 28 14.22 14.97 9.15
N GLU A 29 13.30 15.13 8.20
CA GLU A 29 11.88 14.79 8.36
C GLU A 29 11.54 13.30 8.14
N GLY A 30 12.46 12.51 7.57
CA GLY A 30 12.17 11.13 7.22
C GLY A 30 11.40 10.96 5.91
N LEU A 31 11.15 9.71 5.52
CA LEU A 31 10.55 9.32 4.24
C LEU A 31 9.12 9.84 4.10
N VAL A 32 8.27 9.62 5.11
CA VAL A 32 6.85 9.94 5.07
C VAL A 32 6.59 11.43 4.83
N LYS A 33 7.11 12.29 5.71
CA LYS A 33 6.97 13.74 5.58
C LYS A 33 7.64 14.29 4.33
N SER A 34 8.77 13.71 3.91
CA SER A 34 9.39 14.07 2.64
C SER A 34 8.44 13.77 1.47
N ARG A 35 7.85 12.56 1.41
CA ARG A 35 6.83 12.15 0.42
C ARG A 35 5.66 13.10 0.38
N MET A 36 5.14 13.51 1.55
CA MET A 36 4.06 14.47 1.67
C MET A 36 4.44 15.86 1.14
N ASN A 37 5.63 16.36 1.47
CA ASN A 37 6.13 17.63 0.93
C ASN A 37 6.21 17.61 -0.61
N GLY A 38 6.69 16.51 -1.17
CA GLY A 38 6.67 16.25 -2.60
C GLY A 38 5.32 16.28 -3.25
N ALA A 39 4.41 15.47 -2.71
CA ALA A 39 3.06 15.33 -3.22
C ALA A 39 2.31 16.68 -3.24
N ARG A 40 2.53 17.53 -2.22
CA ARG A 40 1.96 18.88 -2.16
C ARG A 40 2.47 19.77 -3.29
N ASN A 41 3.77 19.72 -3.58
CA ASN A 41 4.43 20.54 -4.59
C ASN A 41 4.31 20.00 -6.02
N ALA A 42 3.94 18.74 -6.21
CA ALA A 42 3.70 18.15 -7.52
C ALA A 42 2.52 18.84 -8.21
N THR A 43 2.59 19.08 -9.52
CA THR A 43 1.50 19.68 -10.30
C THR A 43 0.77 18.67 -11.17
N GLY A 44 1.34 17.49 -11.37
CA GLY A 44 0.71 16.42 -12.14
C GLY A 44 -0.52 15.85 -11.43
N GLU A 45 -1.45 15.32 -12.22
CA GLU A 45 -2.67 14.67 -11.72
C GLU A 45 -2.39 13.30 -11.11
N ILE A 46 -1.34 12.63 -11.57
CA ILE A 46 -0.87 11.34 -11.06
C ILE A 46 0.45 11.59 -10.32
N LEU A 47 0.51 11.10 -9.08
CA LEU A 47 1.74 11.01 -8.31
C LEU A 47 2.40 9.68 -8.60
N VAL A 48 3.71 9.71 -8.90
CA VAL A 48 4.54 8.52 -9.01
C VAL A 48 5.66 8.63 -7.98
N PHE A 49 5.69 7.69 -7.04
CA PHE A 49 6.75 7.59 -6.04
C PHE A 49 7.79 6.59 -6.51
N LEU A 50 9.06 6.97 -6.40
CA LEU A 50 10.21 6.12 -6.67
C LEU A 50 11.24 6.31 -5.56
N ASP A 51 11.89 5.22 -5.18
CA ASP A 51 13.09 5.30 -4.34
C ASP A 51 14.26 5.90 -5.13
N ALA A 52 15.23 6.49 -4.43
CA ALA A 52 16.38 7.15 -5.06
C ALA A 52 17.42 6.18 -5.67
N HIS A 53 17.16 4.87 -5.64
CA HIS A 53 18.08 3.82 -6.04
C HIS A 53 17.36 2.75 -6.87
N VAL A 54 16.75 3.22 -7.95
CA VAL A 54 16.01 2.41 -8.90
C VAL A 54 16.53 2.61 -10.31
N GLU A 55 16.35 1.61 -11.17
CA GLU A 55 16.62 1.66 -12.61
C GLU A 55 15.33 1.28 -13.34
N THR A 56 14.79 2.19 -14.14
CA THR A 56 13.53 1.95 -14.86
C THR A 56 13.78 1.27 -16.19
N LEU A 57 13.00 0.24 -16.53
CA LEU A 57 13.07 -0.38 -17.86
C LEU A 57 12.30 0.45 -18.89
N GLU A 58 12.49 0.12 -20.16
CA GLU A 58 11.74 0.72 -21.26
C GLU A 58 10.22 0.52 -21.04
N HIS A 59 9.44 1.56 -21.35
CA HIS A 59 7.98 1.58 -21.20
C HIS A 59 7.44 1.27 -19.80
N TRP A 60 8.21 1.54 -18.73
CA TRP A 60 7.75 1.25 -17.37
C TRP A 60 6.56 2.13 -16.92
N LEU A 61 6.41 3.36 -17.43
CA LEU A 61 5.47 4.32 -16.89
C LEU A 61 4.07 4.18 -17.52
N GLU A 62 4.01 3.97 -18.82
CA GLU A 62 2.80 3.92 -19.61
C GLU A 62 1.81 2.85 -19.11
N PRO A 63 2.23 1.61 -18.80
CA PRO A 63 1.33 0.59 -18.26
C PRO A 63 0.71 0.97 -16.91
N LEU A 64 1.45 1.67 -16.03
CA LEU A 64 0.92 2.15 -14.75
C LEU A 64 -0.17 3.20 -14.98
N VAL A 65 0.13 4.20 -15.81
CA VAL A 65 -0.78 5.31 -16.09
C VAL A 65 -2.03 4.82 -16.84
N VAL A 66 -1.86 3.97 -17.85
CA VAL A 66 -2.97 3.37 -18.60
C VAL A 66 -3.89 2.58 -17.67
N GLN A 67 -3.33 1.79 -16.75
CA GLN A 67 -4.14 1.04 -15.81
C GLN A 67 -4.92 1.95 -14.85
N LEU A 68 -4.30 2.99 -14.29
CA LEU A 68 -5.00 3.97 -13.45
C LEU A 68 -6.14 4.68 -14.19
N ILE A 69 -5.92 5.06 -15.45
CA ILE A 69 -6.94 5.70 -16.28
C ILE A 69 -8.08 4.71 -16.56
N SER A 70 -7.76 3.46 -16.94
CA SER A 70 -8.74 2.41 -17.22
C SER A 70 -9.64 2.15 -16.01
N LEU A 71 -9.04 1.97 -14.84
CA LEU A 71 -9.75 1.75 -13.58
C LEU A 71 -10.66 2.93 -13.21
N ARG A 72 -10.15 4.17 -13.32
CA ARG A 72 -10.93 5.37 -13.01
C ARG A 72 -12.10 5.57 -13.98
N LYS A 73 -11.90 5.32 -15.28
CA LYS A 73 -12.97 5.36 -16.29
C LYS A 73 -14.06 4.33 -16.00
N LYS A 74 -13.66 3.09 -15.68
CA LYS A 74 -14.60 2.03 -15.31
C LYS A 74 -15.44 2.41 -14.09
N TYR A 75 -14.81 2.92 -13.04
CA TYR A 75 -15.53 3.41 -11.86
C TYR A 75 -16.53 4.53 -12.19
N GLN A 76 -16.13 5.49 -13.03
CA GLN A 76 -17.02 6.58 -13.45
C GLN A 76 -18.22 6.09 -14.27
N GLN A 77 -18.02 5.11 -15.15
CA GLN A 77 -19.08 4.46 -15.93
C GLN A 77 -20.06 3.72 -15.02
N GLU A 78 -19.56 2.84 -14.15
CA GLU A 78 -20.39 2.09 -13.20
C GLU A 78 -21.20 3.02 -12.29
N LYS A 79 -20.59 4.13 -11.83
CA LYS A 79 -21.28 5.15 -11.02
C LYS A 79 -22.36 5.89 -11.79
N HIS A 80 -22.14 6.17 -13.08
CA HIS A 80 -23.13 6.82 -13.95
C HIS A 80 -24.30 5.87 -14.26
N GLU A 81 -24.00 4.60 -14.56
CA GLU A 81 -25.00 3.55 -14.77
C GLU A 81 -25.84 3.34 -13.51
N GLN A 82 -25.24 3.24 -12.32
CA GLN A 82 -25.98 3.11 -11.06
C GLN A 82 -26.91 4.30 -10.77
N ARG A 83 -26.52 5.52 -11.16
CA ARG A 83 -27.40 6.71 -11.06
C ARG A 83 -28.58 6.64 -12.02
N ASN A 84 -28.39 6.05 -13.21
CA ASN A 84 -29.44 5.90 -14.21
C ASN A 84 -30.32 4.66 -13.98
N LEU A 85 -29.80 3.63 -13.28
CA LEU A 85 -30.47 2.36 -12.97
C LEU A 85 -31.28 2.39 -11.66
N GLN A 86 -31.46 3.55 -11.03
CA GLN A 86 -32.50 3.71 -9.99
C GLN A 86 -33.93 3.45 -10.50
N SER A 87 -34.11 3.07 -11.77
CA SER A 87 -35.37 2.64 -12.38
C SER A 87 -35.45 1.17 -12.82
N GLN A 88 -34.44 0.30 -12.63
CA GLN A 88 -34.60 -1.14 -12.90
C GLN A 88 -33.48 -1.97 -12.23
N GLN A 89 -33.88 -2.84 -11.30
CA GLN A 89 -32.98 -3.80 -10.64
C GLN A 89 -32.62 -4.97 -11.58
N ASN A 90 -31.44 -5.52 -11.29
CA ASN A 90 -30.84 -6.76 -11.77
C ASN A 90 -30.02 -6.65 -13.06
N GLU A 91 -28.71 -6.42 -12.90
CA GLU A 91 -27.71 -7.19 -13.66
C GLU A 91 -26.36 -7.25 -12.92
N ARG A 92 -25.71 -8.42 -13.02
CA ARG A 92 -24.52 -8.82 -12.25
C ARG A 92 -23.29 -8.01 -12.65
N SER A 93 -22.69 -7.31 -11.69
CA SER A 93 -21.38 -6.68 -11.83
C SER A 93 -20.28 -7.73 -12.06
N THR A 94 -19.41 -7.46 -13.03
CA THR A 94 -18.22 -8.24 -13.36
C THR A 94 -16.99 -7.88 -12.51
N SER A 95 -17.15 -7.13 -11.40
CA SER A 95 -16.07 -6.95 -10.43
C SER A 95 -15.99 -8.13 -9.47
N LYS A 96 -14.91 -8.95 -9.55
CA LYS A 96 -14.64 -10.04 -8.60
C LYS A 96 -14.46 -9.60 -7.13
N LEU A 97 -14.48 -8.29 -6.82
CA LEU A 97 -14.43 -7.76 -5.45
C LEU A 97 -15.86 -7.55 -4.91
N PRO A 98 -16.09 -7.71 -3.60
CA PRO A 98 -17.44 -7.64 -3.01
C PRO A 98 -17.98 -6.20 -2.85
N TYR A 99 -17.35 -5.19 -3.46
CA TYR A 99 -17.72 -3.78 -3.32
C TYR A 99 -17.31 -2.95 -4.56
N PRO A 100 -17.94 -1.78 -4.78
CA PRO A 100 -17.52 -0.83 -5.80
C PRO A 100 -16.23 -0.11 -5.39
N VAL A 101 -15.16 -0.30 -6.17
CA VAL A 101 -13.85 0.28 -5.89
C VAL A 101 -13.84 1.77 -6.22
N LYS A 102 -13.38 2.62 -5.29
CA LYS A 102 -13.44 4.09 -5.37
C LYS A 102 -12.10 4.76 -5.66
N HIS A 103 -10.97 4.10 -5.39
CA HIS A 103 -9.63 4.63 -5.66
C HIS A 103 -8.61 3.53 -5.90
N PHE A 104 -7.48 3.88 -6.54
CA PHE A 104 -6.59 2.89 -7.14
C PHE A 104 -5.12 3.22 -6.90
N ILE A 105 -4.35 2.22 -6.45
CA ILE A 105 -2.89 2.28 -6.42
C ILE A 105 -2.37 1.20 -7.35
N VAL A 106 -1.41 1.56 -8.20
CA VAL A 106 -0.69 0.61 -9.06
C VAL A 106 0.80 0.64 -8.74
N SER A 107 1.44 -0.52 -8.76
CA SER A 107 2.88 -0.68 -8.53
C SER A 107 3.51 -1.36 -9.74
N PRO A 108 4.75 -0.99 -10.13
CA PRO A 108 5.51 -1.80 -11.05
C PRO A 108 5.83 -3.17 -10.42
N LEU A 109 6.18 -4.13 -11.26
CA LEU A 109 6.97 -5.29 -10.88
C LEU A 109 8.37 -4.82 -10.48
N ILE A 110 8.74 -5.10 -9.23
CA ILE A 110 10.00 -4.66 -8.65
C ILE A 110 11.02 -5.80 -8.78
N LEU A 111 12.10 -5.54 -9.50
CA LEU A 111 13.13 -6.52 -9.83
C LEU A 111 14.43 -6.19 -9.10
N SER A 112 15.26 -7.20 -8.79
CA SER A 112 16.59 -6.93 -8.23
C SER A 112 17.53 -6.39 -9.30
N THR A 113 18.20 -5.27 -9.05
CA THR A 113 19.25 -4.78 -9.98
C THR A 113 20.53 -5.61 -9.95
N LEU A 114 20.70 -6.50 -8.96
CA LEU A 114 21.89 -7.35 -8.84
C LEU A 114 21.94 -8.45 -9.92
N TYR A 115 20.78 -8.82 -10.47
CA TYR A 115 20.63 -9.92 -11.40
C TYR A 115 19.86 -9.44 -12.63
N LYS A 116 20.54 -8.78 -13.56
CA LYS A 116 19.91 -8.27 -14.80
C LYS A 116 19.26 -9.39 -15.64
N SER A 117 19.70 -10.64 -15.47
CA SER A 117 19.05 -11.84 -16.04
C SER A 117 17.61 -12.03 -15.59
N ASP A 118 17.22 -11.48 -14.43
CA ASP A 118 15.88 -11.64 -13.85
C ASP A 118 14.84 -10.80 -14.61
N TYR A 119 15.28 -9.91 -15.51
CA TYR A 119 14.39 -8.97 -16.16
C TYR A 119 13.48 -9.62 -17.19
N ASP A 120 13.84 -10.80 -17.70
CA ASP A 120 13.13 -11.45 -18.80
C ASP A 120 12.07 -12.47 -18.34
N ASN A 121 12.19 -13.06 -17.13
CA ASN A 121 11.25 -14.08 -16.64
C ASN A 121 10.23 -13.52 -15.64
N ILE A 122 9.02 -13.20 -16.10
CA ILE A 122 7.93 -12.75 -15.20
C ILE A 122 7.51 -13.86 -14.23
N GLU A 123 7.47 -15.12 -14.66
CA GLU A 123 6.92 -16.21 -13.84
C GLU A 123 7.72 -16.39 -12.55
N ASP A 124 9.04 -16.32 -12.62
CA ASP A 124 9.95 -16.47 -11.48
C ASP A 124 10.01 -15.21 -10.59
N ASN A 125 9.55 -14.07 -11.11
CA ASN A 125 9.70 -12.76 -10.48
C ASN A 125 8.38 -12.14 -10.02
N LEU A 126 7.24 -12.79 -10.29
CA LEU A 126 5.93 -12.26 -9.93
C LEU A 126 5.61 -12.58 -8.47
N TYR A 127 6.02 -11.66 -7.61
CA TYR A 127 5.69 -11.66 -6.18
C TYR A 127 4.59 -10.66 -5.86
N LEU A 128 3.65 -11.07 -5.01
CA LEU A 128 2.64 -10.21 -4.42
C LEU A 128 3.10 -9.79 -3.01
N GLY A 129 2.89 -8.53 -2.66
CA GLY A 129 3.23 -8.06 -1.33
C GLY A 129 2.23 -8.51 -0.28
N GLY A 130 2.72 -8.80 0.92
CA GLY A 130 1.97 -9.15 2.13
C GLY A 130 2.74 -8.68 3.37
N PHE A 131 2.33 -9.11 4.57
CA PHE A 131 3.02 -8.80 5.83
C PHE A 131 2.63 -9.79 6.92
N SER A 132 3.45 -9.90 7.97
CA SER A 132 3.15 -10.69 9.17
C SER A 132 2.52 -9.88 10.29
N TRP A 133 2.06 -10.54 11.35
CA TRP A 133 1.46 -9.90 12.52
C TRP A 133 2.38 -8.91 13.26
N ASP A 134 3.68 -8.86 12.98
CA ASP A 134 4.66 -7.86 13.43
C ASP A 134 4.75 -6.62 12.50
N LEU A 135 3.92 -6.56 11.47
CA LEU A 135 3.86 -5.55 10.40
C LEU A 135 5.11 -5.51 9.51
N ILE A 136 5.92 -6.57 9.52
CA ILE A 136 7.04 -6.71 8.59
C ILE A 136 6.54 -7.20 7.23
N PHE A 137 6.88 -6.46 6.19
CA PHE A 137 6.51 -6.77 4.81
C PHE A 137 7.13 -8.09 4.33
N ARG A 138 6.38 -8.84 3.53
CA ARG A 138 6.79 -10.12 2.93
C ARG A 138 6.41 -10.18 1.46
N TRP A 139 7.21 -10.89 0.68
CA TRP A 139 6.90 -11.25 -0.69
C TRP A 139 6.30 -12.66 -0.73
N HIS A 140 5.18 -12.82 -1.43
CA HIS A 140 4.52 -14.12 -1.67
C HIS A 140 4.58 -14.42 -3.16
N HIS A 141 5.18 -15.54 -3.54
CA HIS A 141 5.29 -15.91 -4.95
C HIS A 141 3.94 -16.40 -5.46
N ILE A 142 3.56 -16.09 -6.70
CA ILE A 142 2.26 -16.51 -7.27
C ILE A 142 2.05 -18.03 -7.29
N ASN A 143 3.14 -18.82 -7.33
CA ASN A 143 3.10 -20.28 -7.34
C ASN A 143 3.00 -20.91 -5.94
N GLU A 144 3.13 -20.14 -4.85
CA GLU A 144 3.00 -20.67 -3.48
C GLU A 144 1.54 -21.01 -3.11
N GLY A 145 0.59 -20.85 -4.04
CA GLY A 145 -0.84 -21.07 -3.79
C GLY A 145 -1.48 -19.98 -2.92
N VAL A 146 -0.71 -18.93 -2.61
CA VAL A 146 -1.11 -17.77 -1.83
C VAL A 146 -1.49 -16.66 -2.81
N THR A 147 -2.69 -16.73 -3.38
CA THR A 147 -3.29 -15.55 -4.00
C THR A 147 -4.15 -14.87 -2.94
N PRO A 148 -3.82 -13.63 -2.51
CA PRO A 148 -4.54 -13.00 -1.41
C PRO A 148 -6.00 -12.67 -1.77
N LEU A 149 -6.25 -12.53 -3.06
CA LEU A 149 -7.58 -12.60 -3.63
C LEU A 149 -7.66 -13.92 -4.37
N SER A 150 -8.77 -14.63 -4.26
CA SER A 150 -9.05 -15.94 -4.86
C SER A 150 -9.09 -15.91 -6.40
N ILE A 151 -8.08 -15.32 -7.03
CA ILE A 151 -7.94 -15.15 -8.47
C ILE A 151 -7.43 -16.50 -8.97
N LYS A 152 -8.37 -17.36 -9.34
CA LYS A 152 -8.07 -18.51 -10.19
C LYS A 152 -7.63 -17.98 -11.55
N TYR A 153 -6.34 -18.10 -11.85
CA TYR A 153 -5.82 -17.84 -13.18
C TYR A 153 -6.37 -18.89 -14.12
N ASN A 154 -6.83 -18.44 -15.29
CA ASN A 154 -7.00 -19.37 -16.38
C ASN A 154 -5.60 -19.66 -16.95
N LYS A 155 -4.92 -20.70 -16.46
CA LYS A 155 -3.59 -21.09 -16.96
C LYS A 155 -3.58 -21.44 -18.46
N THR A 156 -4.75 -21.63 -19.08
CA THR A 156 -4.86 -21.81 -20.54
C THR A 156 -4.79 -20.50 -21.32
N ASP A 157 -4.94 -19.35 -20.66
CA ASP A 157 -4.70 -18.04 -21.27
C ASP A 157 -3.18 -17.77 -21.31
N PRO A 158 -2.57 -17.65 -22.50
CA PRO A 158 -1.13 -17.41 -22.63
C PRO A 158 -0.68 -16.06 -22.03
N TYR A 159 -1.60 -15.12 -21.78
CA TYR A 159 -1.31 -13.79 -21.25
C TYR A 159 -1.60 -13.64 -19.75
N HIS A 160 -1.96 -14.72 -19.04
CA HIS A 160 -2.39 -14.63 -17.64
C HIS A 160 -1.35 -13.98 -16.69
N LEU A 161 -0.05 -14.12 -16.99
CA LEU A 161 1.04 -13.55 -16.20
C LEU A 161 1.28 -12.05 -16.42
N ILE A 162 0.74 -11.48 -17.51
CA ILE A 162 0.93 -10.05 -17.82
C ILE A 162 -0.26 -9.19 -17.37
N TYR A 163 -1.36 -9.79 -16.95
CA TYR A 163 -2.50 -9.04 -16.42
C TYR A 163 -2.16 -8.39 -15.07
N PRO A 164 -2.78 -7.24 -14.75
CA PRO A 164 -2.69 -6.63 -13.42
C PRO A 164 -3.05 -7.60 -12.29
N GLN A 165 -2.19 -7.66 -11.28
CA GLN A 165 -2.30 -8.58 -10.16
C GLN A 165 -2.63 -7.85 -8.88
N LYS A 166 -3.74 -8.20 -8.24
CA LYS A 166 -4.11 -7.55 -6.98
C LYS A 166 -3.21 -8.03 -5.84
N SER A 167 -2.79 -7.11 -5.00
CA SER A 167 -1.86 -7.39 -3.89
C SER A 167 -2.40 -6.81 -2.57
N PRO A 168 -2.37 -7.58 -1.46
CA PRO A 168 -2.92 -7.14 -0.18
C PRO A 168 -2.05 -6.06 0.46
N ALA A 169 -0.74 -6.04 0.17
CA ALA A 169 0.16 -5.00 0.64
C ALA A 169 1.12 -4.48 -0.42
N LEU A 170 1.37 -3.17 -0.37
CA LEU A 170 2.41 -2.49 -1.12
C LEU A 170 3.76 -2.67 -0.42
N ALA A 171 4.82 -2.91 -1.21
CA ALA A 171 6.19 -2.73 -0.73
C ALA A 171 6.44 -1.25 -0.34
N GLY A 172 5.77 -0.32 -1.03
CA GLY A 172 5.68 1.09 -0.66
C GLY A 172 6.77 1.98 -1.25
N GLY A 173 7.88 1.44 -1.74
CA GLY A 173 8.95 2.19 -2.41
C GLY A 173 8.51 2.83 -3.73
N LEU A 174 7.78 2.07 -4.54
CA LEU A 174 7.44 2.40 -5.92
C LEU A 174 5.94 2.19 -6.15
N PHE A 175 5.22 3.25 -6.54
CA PHE A 175 3.80 3.15 -6.91
C PHE A 175 3.30 4.44 -7.59
N ALA A 176 2.18 4.35 -8.28
CA ALA A 176 1.44 5.46 -8.84
C ALA A 176 0.02 5.54 -8.28
N ILE A 177 -0.48 6.76 -8.08
CA ILE A 177 -1.82 7.05 -7.54
C ILE A 177 -2.29 8.41 -8.07
N TRP A 178 -3.60 8.60 -8.25
CA TRP A 178 -4.15 9.93 -8.50
C TRP A 178 -3.91 10.86 -7.30
N LYS A 179 -3.46 12.09 -7.57
CA LYS A 179 -3.11 13.07 -6.54
C LYS A 179 -4.32 13.43 -5.67
N ASP A 180 -5.49 13.62 -6.28
CA ASP A 180 -6.73 13.92 -5.56
C ASP A 180 -7.14 12.76 -4.65
N ASP A 181 -7.11 11.53 -5.15
CA ASP A 181 -7.35 10.33 -4.34
C ASP A 181 -6.34 10.22 -3.18
N PHE A 182 -5.05 10.44 -3.44
CA PHE A 182 -4.02 10.36 -2.40
C PHE A 182 -4.34 11.26 -1.20
N PHE A 183 -4.72 12.52 -1.43
CA PHE A 183 -5.07 13.45 -0.36
C PHE A 183 -6.48 13.22 0.19
N HIS A 184 -7.46 12.87 -0.66
CA HIS A 184 -8.83 12.61 -0.24
C HIS A 184 -8.92 11.45 0.75
N TYR A 185 -8.17 10.37 0.50
CA TYR A 185 -8.07 9.23 1.40
C TYR A 185 -7.00 9.43 2.48
N GLY A 186 -6.56 10.67 2.75
CA GLY A 186 -5.82 11.00 3.97
C GLY A 186 -4.29 11.03 3.87
N GLY A 187 -3.69 10.90 2.69
CA GLY A 187 -2.23 10.98 2.50
C GLY A 187 -1.46 9.95 3.33
N TYR A 188 -0.23 10.24 3.72
CA TYR A 188 0.46 9.48 4.77
C TYR A 188 0.19 10.05 6.16
N ASP A 189 0.32 9.22 7.19
CA ASP A 189 0.39 9.68 8.59
C ASP A 189 1.71 10.43 8.85
N GLU A 190 1.66 11.76 8.79
CA GLU A 190 2.85 12.62 8.93
C GLU A 190 3.52 12.57 10.31
N GLU A 191 2.87 11.96 11.29
CA GLU A 191 3.46 11.69 12.61
C GLU A 191 4.31 10.40 12.64
N MET A 192 4.40 9.66 11.53
CA MET A 192 5.35 8.56 11.38
C MET A 192 6.78 9.08 11.23
N ASN A 193 7.71 8.45 11.93
CA ASN A 193 9.10 8.90 12.02
C ASN A 193 10.01 8.10 11.07
N ILE A 194 10.89 8.81 10.35
CA ILE A 194 11.99 8.28 9.54
C ILE A 194 11.59 7.23 8.48
N TRP A 195 11.29 5.99 8.87
CA TRP A 195 11.02 4.86 7.99
C TRP A 195 10.31 3.73 8.76
N GLY A 196 9.45 2.98 8.06
CA GLY A 196 8.86 1.73 8.53
C GLY A 196 7.37 1.87 8.87
N GLY A 197 6.57 0.89 8.44
CA GLY A 197 5.13 0.80 8.72
C GLY A 197 4.22 1.61 7.78
N GLU A 198 4.75 2.59 7.05
CA GLU A 198 3.93 3.48 6.21
C GLU A 198 3.32 2.76 4.99
N ASN A 199 4.04 1.75 4.47
CA ASN A 199 3.58 0.94 3.36
C ASN A 199 2.40 0.04 3.77
N ILE A 200 2.45 -0.53 4.99
CA ILE A 200 1.37 -1.35 5.54
C ILE A 200 0.16 -0.49 5.91
N GLU A 201 0.37 0.68 6.53
CA GLU A 201 -0.70 1.64 6.81
C GLU A 201 -1.45 2.03 5.52
N LEU A 202 -0.72 2.45 4.49
CA LEU A 202 -1.30 2.83 3.21
C LEU A 202 -2.05 1.66 2.56
N SER A 203 -1.55 0.44 2.73
CA SER A 203 -2.17 -0.77 2.18
C SER A 203 -3.50 -1.10 2.84
N LEU A 204 -3.51 -1.14 4.18
CA LEU A 204 -4.71 -1.38 4.98
C LEU A 204 -5.76 -0.33 4.68
N ARG A 205 -5.36 0.95 4.74
CA ARG A 205 -6.25 2.06 4.43
C ARG A 205 -6.84 1.94 3.04
N THR A 206 -6.02 1.66 2.03
CA THR A 206 -6.51 1.53 0.66
C THR A 206 -7.57 0.45 0.56
N TRP A 207 -7.28 -0.77 1.00
CA TRP A 207 -8.22 -1.87 0.88
C TRP A 207 -9.48 -1.71 1.75
N MET A 208 -9.31 -1.31 3.01
CA MET A 208 -10.42 -1.13 3.92
C MET A 208 -11.31 0.03 3.46
N CYS A 209 -10.77 1.04 2.80
CA CYS A 209 -11.51 2.22 2.38
C CYS A 209 -11.98 2.19 0.92
N TYR A 210 -12.38 1.02 0.44
CA TYR A 210 -12.91 0.78 -0.90
C TYR A 210 -11.92 1.05 -2.04
N GLY A 211 -10.62 1.06 -1.78
CA GLY A 211 -9.59 1.11 -2.81
C GLY A 211 -9.11 -0.28 -3.21
N GLN A 212 -8.22 -0.33 -4.19
CA GLN A 212 -7.48 -1.54 -4.53
C GLN A 212 -6.03 -1.25 -4.89
N ILE A 213 -5.20 -2.28 -4.77
CA ILE A 213 -3.77 -2.24 -5.06
C ILE A 213 -3.49 -3.29 -6.13
N GLU A 214 -2.86 -2.89 -7.22
CA GLU A 214 -2.45 -3.79 -8.31
C GLU A 214 -0.96 -3.68 -8.63
N ILE A 215 -0.29 -4.81 -8.83
CA ILE A 215 1.03 -4.93 -9.42
C ILE A 215 0.84 -5.10 -10.91
N ILE A 216 1.58 -4.33 -11.71
CA ILE A 216 1.46 -4.28 -13.18
C ILE A 216 2.70 -4.96 -13.79
N PRO A 217 2.63 -6.23 -14.22
CA PRO A 217 3.81 -6.99 -14.65
C PRO A 217 4.53 -6.41 -15.88
N CYS A 218 3.80 -5.68 -16.73
CA CYS A 218 4.36 -4.96 -17.88
C CYS A 218 5.17 -3.72 -17.48
N SER A 219 4.95 -3.16 -16.29
CA SER A 219 5.74 -2.07 -15.76
C SER A 219 6.86 -2.66 -14.89
N ARG A 220 8.11 -2.52 -15.31
CA ARG A 220 9.26 -3.13 -14.63
C ARG A 220 10.23 -2.08 -14.14
N VAL A 221 10.61 -2.17 -12.88
CA VAL A 221 11.60 -1.27 -12.28
C VAL A 221 12.56 -2.08 -11.42
N GLY A 222 13.86 -1.96 -11.72
CA GLY A 222 14.92 -2.49 -10.90
C GLY A 222 15.08 -1.69 -9.61
N HIS A 223 15.27 -2.35 -8.48
CA HIS A 223 15.58 -1.78 -7.17
C HIS A 223 16.87 -2.37 -6.59
N MET A 224 17.70 -1.52 -5.98
CA MET A 224 18.87 -1.96 -5.21
C MET A 224 18.44 -2.37 -3.79
N PHE A 225 18.10 -3.65 -3.61
CA PHE A 225 17.82 -4.20 -2.29
C PHE A 225 19.06 -4.17 -1.39
N ARG A 226 18.86 -3.83 -0.11
CA ARG A 226 19.94 -3.70 0.88
C ARG A 226 19.60 -4.50 2.12
N ASN A 227 20.60 -5.19 2.66
CA ASN A 227 20.45 -5.91 3.92
C ASN A 227 20.44 -4.96 5.13
N ASN A 228 21.03 -3.76 4.98
CA ASN A 228 21.22 -2.79 6.06
C ASN A 228 20.80 -1.38 5.65
N HIS A 229 20.39 -0.58 6.63
CA HIS A 229 19.96 0.80 6.44
C HIS A 229 21.18 1.73 6.59
N PRO A 230 21.58 2.49 5.56
CA PRO A 230 22.79 3.32 5.61
C PRO A 230 22.57 4.68 6.28
N TYR A 231 21.45 4.88 6.97
CA TYR A 231 21.06 6.14 7.59
C TYR A 231 20.76 5.93 9.07
N THR A 232 20.93 7.00 9.84
CA THR A 232 20.80 6.94 11.30
C THR A 232 19.33 6.90 11.73
N PHE A 233 19.05 6.49 12.96
CA PHE A 233 17.72 6.62 13.57
C PHE A 233 17.89 7.43 14.85
N PRO A 234 17.46 8.72 14.90
CA PRO A 234 17.79 9.60 16.02
C PRO A 234 17.31 9.08 17.37
N MET A 235 16.18 8.36 17.38
CA MET A 235 15.60 7.73 18.57
C MET A 235 15.87 6.22 18.65
N GLY A 236 16.77 5.68 17.82
CA GLY A 236 16.98 4.24 17.67
C GLY A 236 16.04 3.61 16.63
N LYS A 237 16.56 2.63 15.89
CA LYS A 237 15.85 1.97 14.78
C LYS A 237 14.60 1.24 15.27
N GLU A 238 14.77 0.42 16.30
CA GLU A 238 13.71 -0.39 16.89
C GLU A 238 12.56 0.46 17.42
N PHE A 239 12.86 1.44 18.29
CA PHE A 239 11.87 2.39 18.80
C PHE A 239 11.08 3.08 17.67
N THR A 240 11.80 3.53 16.63
CA THR A 240 11.19 4.26 15.49
C THR A 240 10.21 3.39 14.72
N ILE A 241 10.62 2.17 14.35
CA ILE A 241 9.82 1.23 13.57
C ILE A 241 8.61 0.77 14.39
N LEU A 242 8.83 0.32 15.63
CA LEU A 242 7.77 -0.16 16.51
C LEU A 242 6.76 0.94 16.84
N ARG A 243 7.20 2.20 17.00
CA ARG A 243 6.26 3.33 17.16
C ARG A 243 5.36 3.47 15.93
N ASN A 244 5.91 3.45 14.73
CA ASN A 244 5.11 3.58 13.51
C ASN A 244 4.15 2.37 13.34
N HIS A 245 4.61 1.15 13.64
CA HIS A 245 3.76 -0.05 13.64
C HIS A 245 2.60 0.08 14.64
N LYS A 246 2.90 0.53 15.87
CA LYS A 246 1.88 0.77 16.91
C LYS A 246 0.83 1.78 16.44
N ARG A 247 1.21 2.86 15.76
CA ARG A 247 0.26 3.81 15.17
C ARG A 247 -0.66 3.15 14.16
N THR A 248 -0.12 2.31 13.28
CA THR A 248 -0.91 1.57 12.28
C THR A 248 -1.93 0.65 12.94
N VAL A 249 -1.53 -0.18 13.91
CA VAL A 249 -2.46 -1.14 14.54
C VAL A 249 -3.54 -0.46 15.40
N LEU A 250 -3.21 0.62 16.11
CA LEU A 250 -4.17 1.37 16.92
C LEU A 250 -5.22 2.13 16.10
N VAL A 251 -5.01 2.28 14.79
CA VAL A 251 -6.00 2.86 13.87
C VAL A 251 -6.73 1.75 13.13
N TRP A 252 -5.99 0.85 12.49
CA TRP A 252 -6.55 -0.07 11.51
C TRP A 252 -6.97 -1.42 12.10
N PHE A 253 -6.23 -2.00 13.05
CA PHE A 253 -6.63 -3.27 13.68
C PHE A 253 -7.79 -3.06 14.68
N GLN A 254 -7.84 -1.88 15.29
CA GLN A 254 -8.93 -1.49 16.19
C GLN A 254 -10.22 -1.08 15.46
N HIS A 255 -10.15 -0.77 14.16
CA HIS A 255 -11.35 -0.43 13.38
C HIS A 255 -12.15 -1.69 13.06
N ASP A 256 -12.91 -2.12 14.06
CA ASP A 256 -13.81 -3.26 13.96
C ASP A 256 -15.12 -3.00 14.71
N THR A 257 -16.21 -3.59 14.23
CA THR A 257 -17.51 -3.50 14.91
C THR A 257 -17.56 -4.40 16.13
N ASN A 258 -16.71 -5.43 16.20
CA ASN A 258 -16.59 -6.32 17.34
C ASN A 258 -15.34 -5.99 18.16
N LEU A 259 -15.56 -5.39 19.33
CA LEU A 259 -14.48 -5.01 20.24
C LEU A 259 -13.64 -6.20 20.74
N THR A 260 -14.24 -7.39 20.85
CA THR A 260 -13.51 -8.60 21.24
C THR A 260 -12.50 -9.00 20.15
N LEU A 261 -12.91 -8.95 18.88
CA LEU A 261 -12.01 -9.21 17.76
C LEU A 261 -10.91 -8.15 17.67
N ALA A 262 -11.26 -6.87 17.81
CA ALA A 262 -10.28 -5.79 17.84
C ALA A 262 -9.21 -5.99 18.93
N LYS A 263 -9.62 -6.43 20.14
CA LYS A 263 -8.68 -6.78 21.22
C LYS A 263 -7.83 -7.99 20.87
N GLU A 264 -8.41 -9.03 20.30
CA GLU A 264 -7.69 -10.23 19.86
C GLU A 264 -6.64 -9.92 18.80
N TYR A 265 -6.95 -9.09 17.80
CA TYR A 265 -6.01 -8.66 16.77
C TYR A 265 -4.83 -7.86 17.33
N LEU A 266 -5.08 -6.98 18.30
CA LEU A 266 -4.02 -6.31 19.02
C LEU A 266 -3.17 -7.28 19.85
N SER A 267 -3.79 -8.28 20.47
CA SER A 267 -3.07 -9.32 21.21
C SER A 267 -2.11 -10.08 20.30
N TYR A 268 -2.53 -10.48 19.08
CA TYR A 268 -1.61 -11.13 18.13
C TYR A 268 -0.39 -10.26 17.83
N PHE A 269 -0.59 -8.97 17.53
CA PHE A 269 0.51 -8.02 17.31
C PHE A 269 1.44 -7.92 18.52
N TYR A 270 0.90 -7.70 19.72
CA TYR A 270 1.70 -7.54 20.93
C TYR A 270 2.35 -8.84 21.43
N THR A 271 1.87 -10.01 21.01
CA THR A 271 2.52 -11.29 21.26
C THR A 271 3.78 -11.42 20.41
N VAL A 272 3.74 -11.05 19.13
CA VAL A 272 4.91 -11.14 18.23
C VAL A 272 5.81 -9.90 18.27
N SER A 273 5.35 -8.80 18.86
CA SER A 273 6.10 -7.55 19.04
C SER A 273 5.91 -6.98 20.46
N PRO A 274 6.37 -7.70 21.50
CA PRO A 274 6.13 -7.33 22.90
C PRO A 274 6.78 -5.99 23.30
N GLU A 275 7.82 -5.53 22.63
CA GLU A 275 8.47 -4.26 22.92
C GLU A 275 7.59 -3.05 22.54
N SER A 276 6.67 -3.20 21.58
CA SER A 276 5.71 -2.13 21.21
C SER A 276 4.80 -1.73 22.36
N LYS A 277 4.65 -2.59 23.36
CA LYS A 277 3.83 -2.36 24.56
C LYS A 277 4.19 -1.06 25.27
N ILE A 278 5.48 -0.86 25.52
CA ILE A 278 6.01 0.28 26.27
C ILE A 278 6.29 1.51 25.41
N ILE A 279 6.17 1.40 24.09
CA ILE A 279 6.45 2.49 23.16
C ILE A 279 5.20 3.37 23.01
N PRO A 280 5.30 4.69 23.23
CA PRO A 280 4.17 5.58 23.04
C PRO A 280 3.90 5.83 21.56
N ALA A 281 2.65 5.65 21.11
CA ALA A 281 2.25 5.90 19.72
C ALA A 281 2.22 7.40 19.36
N GLY A 282 2.11 8.28 20.36
CA GLY A 282 1.80 9.71 20.16
C GLY A 282 0.33 9.94 19.81
N ASP A 283 -0.01 11.15 19.34
CA ASP A 283 -1.39 11.49 18.97
C ASP A 283 -1.80 10.80 17.66
N ILE A 284 -2.91 10.07 17.70
CA ILE A 284 -3.50 9.34 16.56
C ILE A 284 -4.93 9.80 16.25
N ARG A 285 -5.44 10.85 16.90
CA ARG A 285 -6.84 11.30 16.74
C ARG A 285 -7.18 11.64 15.30
N SER A 286 -6.30 12.35 14.59
CA SER A 286 -6.48 12.69 13.18
C SER A 286 -6.49 11.48 12.23
N ARG A 287 -6.00 10.32 12.69
CA ARG A 287 -6.02 9.05 11.95
C ARG A 287 -7.21 8.19 12.30
N ARG A 288 -7.58 8.10 13.58
CA ARG A 288 -8.77 7.36 14.05
C ARG A 288 -10.09 7.90 13.47
N ILE A 289 -10.17 9.15 13.05
CA ILE A 289 -11.38 9.68 12.41
C ILE A 289 -11.56 9.20 10.95
N ILE A 290 -10.49 8.82 10.24
CA ILE A 290 -10.58 8.47 8.82
C ILE A 290 -11.54 7.31 8.61
N PRO A 291 -11.38 6.16 9.31
CA PRO A 291 -12.17 4.98 8.99
C PRO A 291 -13.68 5.23 9.07
N ASN A 292 -14.10 5.95 10.09
CA ASN A 292 -15.50 6.34 10.26
C ASN A 292 -15.92 7.39 9.22
N SER A 293 -15.11 8.41 8.95
CA SER A 293 -15.46 9.48 8.01
C SER A 293 -15.65 9.00 6.56
N LEU A 294 -14.91 7.96 6.17
CA LEU A 294 -14.96 7.37 4.82
C LEU A 294 -15.78 6.07 4.77
N ASN A 295 -16.39 5.68 5.90
CA ASN A 295 -17.12 4.43 6.07
C ASN A 295 -16.31 3.18 5.68
N CYS A 296 -15.00 3.15 5.98
CA CYS A 296 -14.14 2.02 5.62
C CYS A 296 -14.68 0.71 6.24
N HIS A 297 -14.44 -0.40 5.52
CA HIS A 297 -14.58 -1.77 6.02
C HIS A 297 -13.73 -2.03 7.27
N THR A 298 -14.11 -3.04 8.04
CA THR A 298 -13.40 -3.44 9.26
C THR A 298 -12.13 -4.25 8.97
N PHE A 299 -11.28 -4.43 9.98
CA PHE A 299 -10.11 -5.28 9.85
C PHE A 299 -10.46 -6.75 9.68
N THR A 300 -11.52 -7.25 10.34
CA THR A 300 -12.05 -8.60 10.05
C THR A 300 -12.40 -8.75 8.57
N TRP A 301 -13.05 -7.74 7.97
CA TRP A 301 -13.36 -7.78 6.54
C TRP A 301 -12.09 -7.83 5.67
N TYR A 302 -11.04 -7.08 6.02
CA TYR A 302 -9.76 -7.13 5.30
C TYR A 302 -9.15 -8.53 5.36
N LEU A 303 -9.11 -9.14 6.55
CA LEU A 303 -8.62 -10.50 6.73
C LEU A 303 -9.42 -11.52 5.93
N ASP A 304 -10.74 -11.39 5.87
CA ASP A 304 -11.61 -12.35 5.20
C ASP A 304 -11.59 -12.24 3.67
N ASN A 305 -11.43 -11.03 3.15
CA ASN A 305 -11.65 -10.75 1.72
C ASN A 305 -10.35 -10.43 0.96
N ILE A 306 -9.35 -9.88 1.64
CA ILE A 306 -8.13 -9.35 1.02
C ILE A 306 -6.90 -10.14 1.43
N TYR A 307 -6.80 -10.56 2.70
CA TYR A 307 -5.63 -11.30 3.17
C TYR A 307 -5.94 -12.51 4.10
N PRO A 308 -6.61 -13.56 3.58
CA PRO A 308 -6.96 -14.75 4.38
C PRO A 308 -5.76 -15.53 4.91
N LEU A 309 -4.61 -15.43 4.24
CA LEU A 309 -3.38 -16.06 4.73
C LEU A 309 -2.97 -15.49 6.10
N LEU A 310 -2.99 -14.17 6.27
CA LEU A 310 -2.66 -13.53 7.56
C LEU A 310 -3.62 -14.00 8.67
N LYS A 311 -4.91 -14.16 8.33
CA LYS A 311 -5.91 -14.73 9.26
C LYS A 311 -5.55 -16.16 9.66
N LYS A 312 -5.09 -16.99 8.72
CA LYS A 312 -4.66 -18.37 9.01
C LYS A 312 -3.38 -18.38 9.87
N GLU A 313 -2.42 -17.50 9.60
CA GLU A 313 -1.20 -17.37 10.40
C GLU A 313 -1.51 -17.06 11.88
N ALA A 314 -2.57 -16.29 12.15
CA ALA A 314 -3.00 -15.96 13.51
C ALA A 314 -3.27 -17.19 14.38
N GLN A 315 -3.73 -18.30 13.79
CA GLN A 315 -4.05 -19.55 14.50
C GLN A 315 -2.80 -20.20 15.12
N SER A 316 -1.60 -19.84 14.65
CA SER A 316 -0.33 -20.32 15.19
C SER A 316 0.21 -19.46 16.34
N ILE A 317 -0.40 -18.29 16.60
CA ILE A 317 0.04 -17.36 17.63
C ILE A 317 -0.67 -17.68 18.95
N VAL A 318 0.10 -18.14 19.94
CA VAL A 318 -0.40 -18.37 21.30
C VAL A 318 -0.37 -17.06 22.06
N ILE A 319 -1.55 -16.49 22.33
CA ILE A 319 -1.67 -15.25 23.11
C ILE A 319 -1.35 -15.57 24.57
N ASN A 320 -0.29 -14.96 25.12
CA ASN A 320 0.03 -15.07 26.54
C ASN A 320 -0.98 -14.24 27.38
N GLU A 321 -1.40 -14.72 28.55
CA GLU A 321 -2.34 -13.96 29.41
C GLU A 321 -1.75 -12.63 29.89
N ASP A 322 -0.43 -12.54 30.04
CA ASP A 322 0.31 -11.29 30.31
C ASP A 322 0.13 -10.22 29.21
N THR A 323 -0.31 -10.63 28.02
CA THR A 323 -0.62 -9.73 26.90
C THR A 323 -1.95 -9.00 27.09
N TYR A 324 -2.88 -9.57 27.88
CA TYR A 324 -4.15 -8.91 28.21
C TYR A 324 -3.99 -7.77 29.23
N TYR A 325 -2.88 -7.75 29.99
CA TYR A 325 -2.62 -6.73 31.02
C TYR A 325 -1.96 -5.45 30.51
N LEU A 326 -1.88 -5.28 29.20
CA LEU A 326 -1.64 -3.96 28.63
C LEU A 326 -2.93 -3.17 28.74
N THR A 327 -3.03 -2.50 29.89
CA THR A 327 -3.69 -1.20 30.04
C THR A 327 -5.05 -1.16 29.35
N ALA A 328 -6.09 -1.51 30.09
CA ALA A 328 -7.48 -1.24 29.75
C ALA A 328 -7.62 -0.01 28.85
N PHE A 329 -7.72 -0.22 27.53
CA PHE A 329 -7.72 0.84 26.52
C PHE A 329 -6.68 1.93 26.82
N ASP A 330 -5.40 1.80 26.42
CA ASP A 330 -4.46 2.94 26.43
C ASP A 330 -5.22 4.23 26.05
N ASN A 331 -5.55 5.05 27.08
CA ASN A 331 -6.80 5.83 27.18
C ASN A 331 -7.30 6.40 25.84
N LEU A 332 -8.54 6.06 25.45
CA LEU A 332 -9.22 6.57 24.24
C LEU A 332 -9.03 8.08 24.02
#